data_AF-A0A1I7UX81-F1
#
_entry.id   AF-A0A1I7UX81-F1
#
_cell.length_a   1.000
_cell.length_b   1.000
_cell.length_c   1.000
_cell.angle_alpha   90.00
_cell.angle_beta   90.00
_cell.angle_gamma   90.00
#
_symmetry.space_group_name_H-M   'P 1'
#
loop_
_entity.id
_entity.type
_entity.pdbx_description
1 polymer ?
#
loop_
_entity_poly.entity_id
_entity_poly.type
_entity_poly.pdbx_seq_one_letter_code
_entity_poly.pdbx_strand_id
1 'polypeptide(L)'
;MHLLDFPLLVQERILRQMDYSEVFLLSLVSKRSTEMVRTVNWKEIETIRYFFQPKQRISVTVIRRRDDSSDEPNCILKIGFLEDKLNAIKTGYIRISEVDVGFRLIKNYPSYEAFVAYYTPEEKDTVVWAISFHLTSIFGKYSKNGLFVSTHTEPLPTYLENTETELFMNCTVEPSFLEDYFSTVPIQDFVEISHLTLENNKKTRIKGESRGDGLNIESTTRPFGVVHGQEFTEISTYNNLDPDSRFYQTSIMHIYGSPLLGTGMLRNFKGTRAFIDDSHINEEDIIEFLNRWKSNEGFQRLRVLYLKTSHQMRRLCHIRVRGGVQYFEVDEIPMEERQCTMYPWALNYQLYVRRVDGAVAYVSIEENDFSFYLQNLIDEESLLTND
;
A
#
# COMPACT_ATOMS: atom_id res chain seq x y z
N MET A 1 -33.11 -24.87 -9.47
CA MET A 1 -32.54 -24.86 -8.11
C MET A 1 -33.62 -24.35 -7.16
N HIS A 2 -34.09 -25.16 -6.22
CA HIS A 2 -35.19 -24.82 -5.31
C HIS A 2 -34.90 -23.61 -4.40
N LEU A 3 -33.62 -23.29 -4.20
CA LEU A 3 -33.22 -22.10 -3.44
C LEU A 3 -33.82 -20.81 -4.02
N LEU A 4 -34.01 -20.72 -5.34
CA LEU A 4 -34.61 -19.54 -5.99
C LEU A 4 -36.13 -19.43 -5.78
N ASP A 5 -36.78 -20.47 -5.26
CA ASP A 5 -38.22 -20.49 -5.03
C ASP A 5 -38.59 -19.90 -3.65
N PHE A 6 -37.60 -19.72 -2.76
CA PHE A 6 -37.83 -19.10 -1.45
C PHE A 6 -38.03 -17.57 -1.57
N PRO A 7 -38.74 -16.93 -0.61
CA PRO A 7 -38.79 -15.47 -0.52
C PRO A 7 -37.40 -14.85 -0.34
N LEU A 8 -37.20 -13.62 -0.82
CA LEU A 8 -35.90 -12.92 -0.80
C LEU A 8 -35.24 -12.88 0.59
N LEU A 9 -36.02 -12.66 1.66
CA LEU A 9 -35.50 -12.66 3.04
C LEU A 9 -34.95 -14.01 3.47
N VAL A 10 -35.53 -15.11 3.00
CA VAL A 10 -35.05 -16.47 3.28
C VAL A 10 -33.80 -16.74 2.46
N GLN A 11 -33.76 -16.32 1.19
CA GLN A 11 -32.56 -16.41 0.35
C GLN A 11 -31.38 -15.66 0.99
N GLU A 12 -31.58 -14.42 1.42
CA GLU A 12 -30.55 -13.62 2.11
C GLU A 12 -30.05 -14.33 3.37
N ARG A 13 -30.95 -14.87 4.20
CA ARG A 13 -30.56 -15.60 5.42
C ARG A 13 -29.72 -16.83 5.11
N ILE A 14 -30.07 -17.58 4.07
CA ILE A 14 -29.30 -18.76 3.64
C ILE A 14 -27.90 -18.32 3.17
N LEU A 15 -27.83 -17.31 2.31
CA LEU A 15 -26.56 -16.79 1.78
C LEU A 15 -25.62 -16.32 2.90
N ARG A 16 -26.14 -15.68 3.95
CA ARG A 16 -25.35 -15.22 5.10
C ARG A 16 -24.84 -16.34 6.01
N GLN A 17 -25.37 -17.56 5.87
CA GLN A 17 -24.88 -18.75 6.58
C GLN A 17 -23.84 -19.53 5.76
N MET A 18 -23.65 -19.18 4.48
CA MET A 18 -22.67 -19.80 3.60
C MET A 18 -21.32 -19.09 3.74
N ASP A 19 -20.24 -19.83 3.51
CA ASP A 19 -18.91 -19.23 3.41
C ASP A 19 -18.79 -18.41 2.12
N TYR A 20 -17.89 -17.42 2.10
CA TYR A 20 -17.72 -16.56 0.92
C TYR A 20 -17.28 -17.35 -0.33
N SER A 21 -16.54 -18.45 -0.15
CA SER A 21 -16.18 -19.38 -1.23
C SER A 21 -17.41 -20.08 -1.80
N GLU A 22 -18.33 -20.54 -0.95
CA GLU A 22 -19.58 -21.17 -1.37
C GLU A 22 -20.52 -20.18 -2.06
N VAL A 23 -20.62 -18.96 -1.54
CA VAL A 23 -21.37 -17.86 -2.17
C VAL A 23 -20.80 -17.53 -3.55
N PHE A 24 -19.47 -17.46 -3.67
CA PHE A 24 -18.80 -17.29 -4.94
C PHE A 24 -19.12 -18.44 -5.90
N LEU A 25 -19.00 -19.71 -5.49
CA LEU A 25 -19.33 -20.85 -6.33
C LEU A 25 -20.80 -20.85 -6.77
N LEU A 26 -21.72 -20.54 -5.86
CA LEU A 26 -23.15 -20.41 -6.15
C LEU A 26 -23.42 -19.33 -7.19
N SER A 27 -22.68 -18.22 -7.12
CA SER A 27 -22.79 -17.13 -8.10
C SER A 27 -22.38 -17.54 -9.51
N LEU A 28 -21.58 -18.60 -9.67
CA LEU A 28 -21.14 -19.12 -10.98
C LEU A 28 -22.11 -20.15 -11.60
N VAL A 29 -23.12 -20.61 -10.86
CA VAL A 29 -24.03 -21.67 -11.32
C VAL A 29 -24.95 -21.18 -12.46
N SER A 30 -25.45 -19.95 -12.38
CA SER A 30 -26.36 -19.38 -13.38
C SER A 30 -26.51 -17.86 -13.20
N LYS A 31 -26.95 -17.15 -14.25
CA LYS A 31 -27.29 -15.71 -14.13
C LYS A 31 -28.28 -15.42 -13.00
N ARG A 32 -29.28 -16.30 -12.81
CA ARG A 32 -30.29 -16.15 -11.74
C ARG A 32 -29.68 -16.28 -10.34
N SER A 33 -28.71 -17.18 -10.15
CA SER A 33 -28.02 -17.30 -8.86
C SER A 33 -27.05 -16.16 -8.62
N THR A 34 -26.39 -15.64 -9.66
CA THR A 34 -25.59 -14.41 -9.56
C THR A 34 -26.45 -13.24 -9.07
N GLU A 35 -27.61 -13.00 -9.69
CA GLU A 35 -28.51 -11.91 -9.27
C GLU A 35 -29.03 -12.08 -7.84
N MET A 36 -29.35 -13.31 -7.44
CA MET A 36 -29.73 -13.62 -6.06
C MET A 36 -28.60 -13.26 -5.07
N VAL A 37 -27.35 -13.66 -5.35
CA VAL A 37 -26.20 -13.34 -4.50
C VAL A 37 -25.99 -11.82 -4.38
N ARG A 38 -26.18 -11.07 -5.48
CA ARG A 38 -26.08 -9.61 -5.51
C ARG A 38 -27.11 -8.87 -4.66
N THR A 39 -28.22 -9.52 -4.29
CA THR A 39 -29.22 -8.89 -3.41
C THR A 39 -28.72 -8.68 -1.99
N VAL A 40 -27.70 -9.43 -1.56
CA VAL A 40 -27.15 -9.35 -0.20
C VAL A 40 -26.19 -8.18 -0.09
N ASN A 41 -26.41 -7.32 0.91
CA ASN A 41 -25.49 -6.24 1.23
C ASN A 41 -24.43 -6.74 2.23
N TRP A 42 -23.23 -7.01 1.74
CA TRP A 42 -22.08 -7.48 2.51
C TRP A 42 -21.31 -6.33 3.19
N LYS A 43 -21.97 -5.63 4.13
CA LYS A 43 -21.38 -4.47 4.85
C LYS A 43 -20.29 -4.84 5.84
N GLU A 44 -20.17 -6.10 6.17
CA GLU A 44 -19.16 -6.68 7.05
C GLU A 44 -17.79 -6.80 6.36
N ILE A 45 -17.77 -6.90 5.02
CA ILE A 45 -16.56 -6.98 4.22
C ILE A 45 -15.91 -5.60 4.17
N GLU A 46 -14.66 -5.53 4.60
CA GLU A 46 -13.82 -4.36 4.50
C GLU A 46 -13.05 -4.34 3.18
N THR A 47 -12.29 -5.41 2.94
CA THR A 47 -11.38 -5.52 1.80
C THR A 47 -11.42 -6.94 1.24
N ILE A 48 -11.49 -7.05 -0.10
CA ILE A 48 -11.17 -8.28 -0.83
C ILE A 48 -9.69 -8.19 -1.19
N ARG A 49 -8.88 -9.06 -0.58
CA ARG A 49 -7.42 -8.98 -0.66
C ARG A 49 -6.85 -10.07 -1.56
N TYR A 50 -5.98 -9.67 -2.49
CA TYR A 50 -5.27 -10.54 -3.43
C TYR A 50 -3.83 -10.74 -2.96
N PHE A 51 -3.53 -11.94 -2.47
CA PHE A 51 -2.21 -12.31 -1.96
C PHE A 51 -1.38 -13.00 -3.04
N PHE A 52 -0.43 -12.30 -3.63
CA PHE A 52 0.57 -12.83 -4.55
C PHE A 52 1.72 -13.46 -3.75
N GLN A 53 1.80 -14.78 -3.86
CA GLN A 53 2.69 -15.66 -3.12
C GLN A 53 3.79 -16.22 -4.02
N PRO A 54 4.86 -16.80 -3.44
CA PRO A 54 5.89 -17.48 -4.21
C PRO A 54 5.30 -18.57 -5.13
N LYS A 55 6.03 -18.89 -6.20
CA LYS A 55 5.67 -19.93 -7.18
C LYS A 55 4.37 -19.61 -7.95
N GLN A 56 4.13 -18.32 -8.22
CA GLN A 56 2.99 -17.87 -9.03
C GLN A 56 1.64 -18.37 -8.50
N ARG A 57 1.44 -18.24 -7.19
CA ARG A 57 0.18 -18.54 -6.53
C ARG A 57 -0.46 -17.25 -6.06
N ILE A 58 -1.77 -17.16 -6.21
CA ILE A 58 -2.56 -16.05 -5.71
C ILE A 58 -3.64 -16.64 -4.81
N SER A 59 -3.85 -16.04 -3.65
CA SER A 59 -5.01 -16.37 -2.80
C SER A 59 -5.90 -15.14 -2.70
N VAL A 60 -7.21 -15.31 -2.89
CA VAL A 60 -8.18 -14.24 -2.72
C VAL A 60 -8.93 -14.48 -1.41
N THR A 61 -8.89 -13.50 -0.51
CA THR A 61 -9.50 -13.63 0.82
C THR A 61 -10.35 -12.41 1.17
N VAL A 62 -11.24 -12.60 2.14
CA VAL A 62 -12.07 -11.53 2.71
C VAL A 62 -11.52 -11.08 4.05
N ILE A 63 -11.33 -9.77 4.20
CA ILE A 63 -11.04 -9.10 5.47
C ILE A 63 -12.31 -8.41 5.96
N ARG A 64 -12.63 -8.57 7.25
CA ARG A 64 -13.85 -8.05 7.89
C ARG A 64 -13.50 -6.90 8.84
N ARG A 65 -14.39 -5.89 8.92
CA ARG A 65 -14.20 -4.64 9.71
C ARG A 65 -14.00 -4.79 11.23
N ARG A 66 -14.13 -5.99 11.81
CA ARG A 66 -14.12 -6.20 13.27
C ARG A 66 -13.32 -7.41 13.74
N ASP A 67 -12.53 -8.04 12.87
CA ASP A 67 -11.69 -9.17 13.26
C ASP A 67 -10.29 -8.67 13.63
N ASP A 68 -10.04 -8.49 14.93
CA ASP A 68 -8.72 -8.18 15.49
C ASP A 68 -7.98 -9.43 16.02
N SER A 69 -8.60 -10.60 16.05
CA SER A 69 -7.94 -11.82 16.54
C SER A 69 -8.68 -13.10 16.16
N SER A 70 -7.95 -14.01 15.50
CA SER A 70 -8.23 -15.45 15.26
C SER A 70 -9.50 -15.81 14.50
N ASP A 71 -9.37 -16.17 13.22
CA ASP A 71 -9.30 -17.56 12.74
C ASP A 71 -8.97 -17.50 11.24
N GLU A 72 -8.59 -18.63 10.64
CA GLU A 72 -8.02 -18.74 9.28
C GLU A 72 -8.58 -17.74 8.24
N PRO A 73 -7.74 -17.20 7.33
CA PRO A 73 -8.20 -16.26 6.32
C PRO A 73 -9.39 -16.88 5.56
N ASN A 74 -10.50 -16.13 5.51
CA ASN A 74 -11.71 -16.47 4.75
C ASN A 74 -11.39 -16.51 3.24
N CYS A 75 -10.72 -17.58 2.81
CA CYS A 75 -10.20 -17.76 1.47
C CYS A 75 -11.37 -18.10 0.54
N ILE A 76 -11.68 -17.19 -0.38
CA ILE A 76 -12.72 -17.40 -1.39
C ILE A 76 -12.23 -18.44 -2.40
N LEU A 77 -11.02 -18.22 -2.95
CA LEU A 77 -10.43 -19.08 -3.97
C LEU A 77 -8.90 -18.92 -4.02
N LYS A 78 -8.24 -19.92 -4.58
CA LYS A 78 -6.83 -19.86 -4.96
C LYS A 78 -6.71 -19.81 -6.47
N ILE A 79 -5.72 -19.10 -6.97
CA ILE A 79 -5.37 -19.03 -8.39
C ILE A 79 -3.94 -19.52 -8.51
N GLY A 80 -3.67 -20.45 -9.40
CA GLY A 80 -2.35 -21.03 -9.57
C GLY A 80 -1.93 -21.14 -11.02
N PHE A 81 -0.63 -21.07 -11.23
CA PHE A 81 -0.02 -21.42 -12.50
C PHE A 81 -0.24 -22.92 -12.82
N LEU A 82 -0.66 -23.22 -14.05
CA LEU A 82 -0.73 -24.57 -14.56
C LEU A 82 0.66 -25.02 -15.05
N GLU A 83 1.41 -25.74 -14.20
CA GLU A 83 2.68 -26.35 -14.65
C GLU A 83 2.43 -27.45 -15.69
N ASP A 84 3.28 -27.55 -16.71
CA ASP A 84 3.21 -28.56 -17.80
C ASP A 84 3.10 -30.02 -17.30
N LYS A 85 3.52 -30.30 -16.06
CA LYS A 85 3.40 -31.62 -15.41
C LYS A 85 2.00 -31.95 -14.87
N LEU A 86 1.10 -30.96 -14.76
CA LEU A 86 -0.31 -31.12 -14.34
C LEU A 86 -1.25 -31.44 -15.51
N ASN A 87 -0.74 -31.47 -16.75
CA ASN A 87 -1.48 -31.90 -17.95
C ASN A 87 -2.08 -33.32 -17.85
N ALA A 88 -1.69 -34.10 -16.84
CA ALA A 88 -2.24 -35.42 -16.55
C ALA A 88 -3.56 -35.43 -15.74
N ILE A 89 -4.05 -34.29 -15.24
CA ILE A 89 -5.21 -34.25 -14.34
C ILE A 89 -6.33 -33.39 -14.95
N LYS A 90 -7.52 -33.97 -15.13
CA LYS A 90 -8.71 -33.30 -15.70
C LYS A 90 -9.00 -31.98 -14.98
N THR A 91 -8.90 -30.87 -15.70
CA THR A 91 -9.41 -29.55 -15.31
C THR A 91 -10.79 -29.36 -15.95
N GLY A 92 -11.74 -28.81 -15.19
CA GLY A 92 -12.98 -28.30 -15.78
C GLY A 92 -12.74 -26.88 -16.30
N TYR A 93 -13.62 -26.38 -17.15
CA TYR A 93 -13.65 -24.96 -17.55
C TYR A 93 -14.96 -24.33 -17.09
N ILE A 94 -14.87 -23.13 -16.51
CA ILE A 94 -16.02 -22.34 -16.11
C ILE A 94 -15.89 -20.95 -16.67
N ARG A 95 -16.98 -20.40 -17.19
CA ARG A 95 -16.99 -19.06 -17.78
C ARG A 95 -17.23 -18.03 -16.68
N ILE A 96 -16.24 -17.17 -16.42
CA ILE A 96 -16.29 -16.08 -15.43
C ILE A 96 -16.06 -14.78 -16.18
N SER A 97 -17.00 -13.83 -16.10
CA SER A 97 -16.87 -12.51 -16.78
C SER A 97 -16.48 -12.61 -18.25
N GLU A 98 -17.08 -13.55 -18.98
CA GLU A 98 -16.80 -13.86 -20.40
C GLU A 98 -15.44 -14.51 -20.71
N VAL A 99 -14.65 -14.83 -19.69
CA VAL A 99 -13.38 -15.54 -19.80
C VAL A 99 -13.58 -17.00 -19.40
N ASP A 100 -13.06 -17.94 -20.19
CA ASP A 100 -13.09 -19.36 -19.86
C ASP A 100 -11.91 -19.67 -18.92
N VAL A 101 -12.21 -19.97 -17.65
CA VAL A 101 -11.23 -20.18 -16.60
C VAL A 101 -11.13 -21.67 -16.29
N GLY A 102 -9.92 -22.23 -16.37
CA GLY A 102 -9.66 -23.59 -15.94
C GLY A 102 -9.79 -23.71 -14.42
N PHE A 103 -10.45 -24.76 -13.91
CA PHE A 103 -10.65 -24.92 -12.47
C PHE A 103 -10.55 -26.38 -12.00
N ARG A 104 -10.31 -26.51 -10.68
CA ARG A 104 -10.39 -27.78 -9.94
C ARG A 104 -10.87 -27.54 -8.51
N LEU A 105 -11.66 -28.48 -7.99
CA LEU A 105 -11.91 -28.62 -6.56
C LEU A 105 -10.85 -29.54 -5.97
N ILE A 106 -10.02 -29.01 -5.06
CA ILE A 106 -8.99 -29.79 -4.37
C ILE A 106 -9.45 -30.04 -2.94
N LYS A 107 -9.59 -31.31 -2.55
CA LYS A 107 -9.83 -31.67 -1.15
C LYS A 107 -8.52 -31.56 -0.37
N ASN A 108 -8.36 -30.53 0.45
CA ASN A 108 -7.28 -30.49 1.44
C ASN A 108 -7.79 -31.17 2.72
N TYR A 109 -7.18 -32.31 3.07
CA TYR A 109 -7.44 -32.97 4.35
C TYR A 109 -6.87 -32.12 5.50
N PRO A 110 -7.57 -31.95 6.64
CA PRO A 110 -8.78 -32.66 7.03
C PRO A 110 -10.11 -31.88 6.88
N SER A 111 -10.17 -30.66 6.32
CA SER A 111 -11.40 -29.85 6.46
C SER A 111 -11.76 -28.82 5.38
N TYR A 112 -11.02 -28.64 4.27
CA TYR A 112 -11.41 -27.61 3.27
C TYR A 112 -11.24 -28.07 1.82
N GLU A 113 -12.31 -28.01 1.04
CA GLU A 113 -12.23 -28.10 -0.43
C GLU A 113 -11.87 -26.72 -0.98
N ALA A 114 -10.62 -26.55 -1.40
CA ALA A 114 -10.19 -25.30 -2.02
C ALA A 114 -10.58 -25.30 -3.51
N PHE A 115 -11.38 -24.31 -3.91
CA PHE A 115 -11.58 -23.99 -5.32
C PHE A 115 -10.29 -23.35 -5.86
N VAL A 116 -9.69 -24.01 -6.84
CA VAL A 116 -8.46 -23.54 -7.49
C VAL A 116 -8.74 -23.21 -8.95
N ALA A 117 -8.62 -21.94 -9.29
CA ALA A 117 -8.56 -21.47 -10.66
C ALA A 117 -7.14 -21.60 -11.21
N TYR A 118 -7.01 -21.84 -12.50
CA TYR A 118 -5.73 -21.97 -13.19
C TYR A 118 -5.62 -20.99 -14.34
N TYR A 119 -4.40 -20.57 -14.63
CA TYR A 119 -4.05 -19.77 -15.81
C TYR A 119 -2.78 -20.31 -16.47
N THR A 120 -2.63 -20.02 -17.77
CA THR A 120 -1.31 -20.03 -18.44
C THR A 120 -0.63 -18.66 -18.25
N PRO A 121 0.69 -18.53 -18.47
CA PRO A 121 1.40 -17.27 -18.25
C PRO A 121 0.83 -16.12 -19.09
N GLU A 122 0.35 -16.41 -20.29
CA GLU A 122 -0.24 -15.43 -21.22
C GLU A 122 -1.65 -15.00 -20.78
N GLU A 123 -2.37 -15.86 -20.05
CA GLU A 123 -3.74 -15.63 -19.62
C GLU A 123 -3.83 -15.09 -18.18
N LYS A 124 -2.72 -15.06 -17.43
CA LYS A 124 -2.68 -14.71 -16.00
C LYS A 124 -3.49 -13.46 -15.69
N ASP A 125 -3.17 -12.35 -16.34
CA ASP A 125 -3.77 -11.06 -16.04
C ASP A 125 -5.26 -11.04 -16.40
N THR A 126 -5.63 -11.66 -17.53
CA THR A 126 -7.02 -11.82 -17.98
C THR A 126 -7.84 -12.65 -17.00
N VAL A 127 -7.31 -13.78 -16.51
CA VAL A 127 -7.99 -14.67 -15.57
C VAL A 127 -8.16 -13.99 -14.21
N VAL A 128 -7.09 -13.37 -13.69
CA VAL A 128 -7.14 -12.69 -12.39
C VAL A 128 -8.08 -11.48 -12.45
N TRP A 129 -8.04 -10.72 -13.54
CA TRP A 129 -8.99 -9.63 -13.79
C TRP A 129 -10.43 -10.13 -13.85
N ALA A 130 -10.72 -11.20 -14.61
CA ALA A 130 -12.08 -11.72 -14.75
C ALA A 130 -12.69 -12.16 -13.42
N ILE A 131 -11.86 -12.80 -12.57
CA ILE A 131 -12.21 -13.18 -11.21
C ILE A 131 -12.46 -11.93 -10.36
N SER A 132 -11.55 -10.96 -10.41
CA SER A 132 -11.68 -9.71 -9.63
C SER A 132 -12.92 -8.91 -9.99
N PHE A 133 -13.20 -8.80 -11.29
CA PHE A 133 -14.40 -8.16 -11.81
C PHE A 133 -15.68 -8.84 -11.30
N HIS A 134 -15.71 -10.18 -11.33
CA HIS A 134 -16.86 -10.93 -10.83
C HIS A 134 -17.05 -10.77 -9.32
N LEU A 135 -15.97 -10.85 -8.54
CA LEU A 135 -15.98 -10.65 -7.10
C LEU A 135 -16.44 -9.24 -6.71
N THR A 136 -15.95 -8.22 -7.41
CA THR A 136 -16.40 -6.84 -7.25
C THR A 136 -17.90 -6.71 -7.52
N SER A 137 -18.43 -7.46 -8.50
CA SER A 137 -19.87 -7.44 -8.81
C SER A 137 -20.78 -8.05 -7.73
N ILE A 138 -20.25 -8.92 -6.85
CA ILE A 138 -21.03 -9.60 -5.81
C ILE A 138 -20.74 -9.08 -4.39
N PHE A 139 -19.50 -8.69 -4.10
CA PHE A 139 -19.05 -8.25 -2.78
C PHE A 139 -18.62 -6.77 -2.75
N GLY A 140 -18.29 -6.18 -3.91
CA GLY A 140 -17.63 -4.88 -4.06
C GLY A 140 -18.44 -3.63 -3.68
N LYS A 141 -19.72 -3.73 -3.33
CA LYS A 141 -20.57 -2.55 -3.06
C LYS A 141 -20.07 -1.68 -1.90
N TYR A 142 -19.46 -2.30 -0.89
CA TYR A 142 -18.96 -1.63 0.31
C TYR A 142 -17.51 -1.98 0.64
N SER A 143 -16.92 -2.92 -0.10
CA SER A 143 -15.56 -3.39 0.12
C SER A 143 -14.59 -2.71 -0.81
N LYS A 144 -13.34 -2.59 -0.37
CA LYS A 144 -12.22 -2.19 -1.20
C LYS A 144 -11.54 -3.40 -1.82
N ASN A 145 -10.68 -3.15 -2.80
CA ASN A 145 -9.74 -4.14 -3.31
C ASN A 145 -8.35 -3.83 -2.75
N GLY A 146 -7.70 -4.84 -2.18
CA GLY A 146 -6.36 -4.76 -1.62
C GLY A 146 -5.38 -5.67 -2.34
N LEU A 147 -4.19 -5.17 -2.63
CA LEU A 147 -3.08 -5.94 -3.19
C LEU A 147 -2.09 -6.27 -2.08
N PHE A 148 -1.71 -7.54 -1.96
CA PHE A 148 -0.62 -7.98 -1.10
C PHE A 148 0.39 -8.80 -1.91
N VAL A 149 1.66 -8.42 -1.88
CA VAL A 149 2.73 -9.09 -2.63
C VAL A 149 3.87 -9.43 -1.68
N SER A 150 4.12 -10.72 -1.46
CA SER A 150 5.24 -11.18 -0.61
C SER A 150 6.42 -11.75 -1.39
N THR A 151 6.42 -11.61 -2.71
CA THR A 151 7.50 -12.09 -3.57
C THR A 151 7.72 -11.18 -4.75
N HIS A 152 8.97 -11.07 -5.17
CA HIS A 152 9.34 -10.37 -6.38
C HIS A 152 8.47 -10.84 -7.56
N THR A 153 7.61 -9.93 -8.02
CA THR A 153 6.70 -10.13 -9.15
C THR A 153 6.85 -8.89 -10.02
N GLU A 154 7.37 -9.07 -11.23
CA GLU A 154 7.53 -7.98 -12.19
C GLU A 154 6.74 -8.29 -13.47
N PRO A 155 5.88 -7.37 -13.93
CA PRO A 155 5.43 -6.15 -13.25
C PRO A 155 4.42 -6.44 -12.11
N LEU A 156 4.18 -5.45 -11.24
CA LEU A 156 3.07 -5.50 -10.28
C LEU A 156 1.71 -5.45 -11.00
N PRO A 157 0.67 -6.11 -10.47
CA PRO A 157 -0.65 -6.14 -11.10
C PRO A 157 -1.36 -4.79 -10.97
N THR A 158 -1.60 -4.12 -12.10
CA THR A 158 -2.25 -2.79 -12.16
C THR A 158 -3.74 -2.85 -12.53
N TYR A 159 -4.22 -4.00 -12.97
CA TYR A 159 -5.60 -4.24 -13.44
C TYR A 159 -6.61 -4.55 -12.33
N LEU A 160 -6.21 -4.49 -11.06
CA LEU A 160 -7.08 -4.82 -9.91
C LEU A 160 -7.86 -3.61 -9.36
N GLU A 161 -7.54 -2.39 -9.81
CA GLU A 161 -8.14 -1.14 -9.32
C GLU A 161 -8.13 -1.03 -7.78
N ASN A 162 -7.06 -1.52 -7.15
CA ASN A 162 -6.94 -1.52 -5.69
C ASN A 162 -6.63 -0.12 -5.14
N THR A 163 -7.11 0.15 -3.93
CA THR A 163 -6.79 1.36 -3.15
C THR A 163 -5.90 1.06 -1.95
N GLU A 164 -5.58 -0.21 -1.72
CA GLU A 164 -4.67 -0.66 -0.65
C GLU A 164 -3.57 -1.51 -1.28
N THR A 165 -2.31 -1.21 -0.95
CA THR A 165 -1.12 -1.93 -1.47
C THR A 165 -0.19 -2.31 -0.32
N GLU A 166 0.18 -3.58 -0.26
CA GLU A 166 1.08 -4.14 0.74
C GLU A 166 2.20 -4.92 0.04
N LEU A 167 3.44 -4.45 0.16
CA LEU A 167 4.61 -5.01 -0.51
C LEU A 167 5.62 -5.52 0.52
N PHE A 168 5.72 -6.83 0.68
CA PHE A 168 6.67 -7.51 1.56
C PHE A 168 7.74 -8.19 0.71
N MET A 169 8.66 -7.40 0.17
CA MET A 169 9.59 -7.85 -0.86
C MET A 169 11.03 -7.69 -0.37
N ASN A 170 11.63 -8.78 0.10
CA ASN A 170 13.04 -8.81 0.52
C ASN A 170 13.98 -8.85 -0.69
N CYS A 171 14.00 -7.74 -1.45
CA CYS A 171 14.76 -7.59 -2.68
C CYS A 171 15.14 -6.14 -2.93
N THR A 172 16.00 -5.93 -3.92
CA THR A 172 16.35 -4.61 -4.44
C THR A 172 15.65 -4.39 -5.78
N VAL A 173 15.08 -3.21 -5.99
CA VAL A 173 14.39 -2.83 -7.23
C VAL A 173 14.84 -1.45 -7.71
N GLU A 174 14.76 -1.21 -9.01
CA GLU A 174 14.95 0.13 -9.58
C GLU A 174 13.82 1.07 -9.13
N PRO A 175 14.06 2.38 -8.95
CA PRO A 175 13.01 3.34 -8.59
C PRO A 175 11.80 3.33 -9.54
N SER A 176 12.03 3.08 -10.83
CA SER A 176 10.95 3.00 -11.84
C SER A 176 9.93 1.91 -11.54
N PHE A 177 10.30 0.83 -10.85
CA PHE A 177 9.38 -0.24 -10.48
C PHE A 177 8.20 0.27 -9.66
N LEU A 178 8.45 1.14 -8.68
CA LEU A 178 7.37 1.74 -7.88
C LEU A 178 6.66 2.86 -8.65
N GLU A 179 7.39 3.66 -9.43
CA GLU A 179 6.77 4.75 -10.22
C GLU A 179 5.78 4.24 -11.26
N ASP A 180 6.16 3.22 -12.02
CA ASP A 180 5.33 2.62 -13.06
C ASP A 180 4.04 2.05 -12.43
N TYR A 181 4.15 1.46 -11.25
CA TYR A 181 2.99 0.96 -10.51
C TYR A 181 2.10 2.11 -9.98
N PHE A 182 2.63 3.02 -9.17
CA PHE A 182 1.82 4.07 -8.54
C PHE A 182 1.27 5.10 -9.53
N SER A 183 1.90 5.27 -10.70
CA SER A 183 1.37 6.13 -11.76
C SER A 183 0.13 5.56 -12.44
N THR A 184 -0.06 4.23 -12.42
CA THR A 184 -1.16 3.54 -13.10
C THR A 184 -2.33 3.23 -12.19
N VAL A 185 -2.08 2.89 -10.91
CA VAL A 185 -3.16 2.62 -9.95
C VAL A 185 -3.84 3.90 -9.44
N PRO A 186 -5.07 3.81 -8.91
CA PRO A 186 -5.72 4.92 -8.21
C PRO A 186 -4.86 5.44 -7.05
N ILE A 187 -5.13 6.66 -6.59
CA ILE A 187 -4.51 7.17 -5.36
C ILE A 187 -4.87 6.22 -4.21
N GLN A 188 -3.86 5.78 -3.48
CA GLN A 188 -4.02 4.74 -2.46
C GLN A 188 -4.54 5.32 -1.14
N ASP A 189 -5.46 4.61 -0.51
CA ASP A 189 -5.86 4.84 0.88
C ASP A 189 -4.75 4.37 1.84
N PHE A 190 -4.13 3.24 1.53
CA PHE A 190 -3.14 2.59 2.38
C PHE A 190 -2.01 2.00 1.54
N VAL A 191 -0.77 2.26 1.95
CA VAL A 191 0.42 1.60 1.39
C VAL A 191 1.30 1.11 2.53
N GLU A 192 1.71 -0.14 2.46
CA GLU A 192 2.76 -0.72 3.30
C GLU A 192 3.89 -1.27 2.44
N ILE A 193 5.13 -0.88 2.76
CA ILE A 193 6.34 -1.38 2.12
C ILE A 193 7.27 -1.94 3.19
N SER A 194 7.63 -3.20 3.05
CA SER A 194 8.46 -3.94 3.98
C SER A 194 9.63 -4.61 3.26
N HIS A 195 10.84 -4.38 3.76
CA HIS A 195 12.10 -4.99 3.33
C HIS A 195 12.53 -4.74 1.88
N LEU A 196 11.95 -3.74 1.22
CA LEU A 196 12.29 -3.35 -0.15
C LEU A 196 13.41 -2.32 -0.18
N THR A 197 14.44 -2.57 -0.98
CA THR A 197 15.56 -1.63 -1.17
C THR A 197 15.51 -1.03 -2.57
N LEU A 198 15.77 0.27 -2.70
CA LEU A 198 15.94 0.89 -4.02
C LEU A 198 17.38 0.75 -4.50
N GLU A 199 17.56 0.45 -5.79
CA GLU A 199 18.88 0.48 -6.40
C GLU A 199 19.48 1.88 -6.27
N ASN A 200 20.68 1.93 -5.71
CA ASN A 200 21.40 3.18 -5.55
C ASN A 200 21.95 3.53 -6.94
N ASN A 201 21.35 4.53 -7.59
CA ASN A 201 21.86 5.12 -8.83
C ASN A 201 23.16 5.89 -8.57
N LYS A 202 24.20 5.21 -8.10
CA LYS A 202 25.57 5.68 -8.25
C LYS A 202 25.82 5.68 -9.75
N LYS A 203 25.61 6.85 -10.37
CA LYS A 203 26.04 7.22 -11.72
C LYS A 203 27.16 6.28 -12.16
N THR A 204 26.88 5.47 -13.17
CA THR A 204 27.91 4.94 -14.06
C THR A 204 28.81 6.11 -14.44
N ARG A 205 29.97 6.21 -13.78
CA ARG A 205 31.07 7.02 -14.22
C ARG A 205 31.58 6.33 -15.49
N ILE A 206 30.96 6.62 -16.63
CA ILE A 206 31.64 6.38 -17.90
C ILE A 206 32.80 7.38 -17.88
N LYS A 207 33.98 6.93 -17.45
CA LYS A 207 35.22 7.59 -17.82
C LYS A 207 35.32 7.45 -19.33
N GLY A 208 34.86 8.46 -20.06
CA GLY A 208 35.29 8.66 -21.44
C GLY A 208 36.78 9.00 -21.39
N GLU A 209 37.65 8.00 -21.44
CA GLU A 209 39.00 8.24 -21.92
C GLU A 209 38.88 8.55 -23.41
N SER A 210 39.15 9.79 -23.79
CA SER A 210 39.48 10.12 -25.18
C SER A 210 40.82 9.45 -25.50
N ARG A 211 40.78 8.20 -25.95
CA ARG A 211 41.81 7.69 -26.86
C ARG A 211 41.23 7.77 -28.25
N GLY A 212 41.81 8.66 -29.05
CA GLY A 212 41.60 8.65 -30.49
C GLY A 212 41.94 7.26 -30.99
N ASP A 213 40.91 6.53 -31.41
CA ASP A 213 40.77 5.99 -32.75
C ASP A 213 39.47 5.15 -32.77
N GLY A 214 38.78 5.21 -33.89
CA GLY A 214 37.34 5.03 -33.97
C GLY A 214 36.80 3.68 -33.49
N LEU A 215 35.60 3.73 -32.89
CA LEU A 215 34.73 2.58 -32.74
C LEU A 215 33.45 2.81 -33.53
N ASN A 216 33.27 1.93 -34.51
CA ASN A 216 32.15 1.82 -35.42
C ASN A 216 30.89 1.42 -34.62
N ILE A 217 29.82 2.21 -34.71
CA ILE A 217 28.50 1.82 -34.20
C ILE A 217 27.51 2.05 -35.33
N GLU A 218 27.12 0.96 -35.99
CA GLU A 218 25.99 0.97 -36.92
C GLU A 218 24.66 1.00 -36.15
N SER A 219 23.81 1.93 -36.58
CA SER A 219 22.34 1.92 -36.49
C SER A 219 21.70 2.07 -35.10
N THR A 220 21.27 3.28 -34.76
CA THR A 220 19.88 3.72 -34.96
C THR A 220 19.66 5.13 -34.40
N THR A 221 19.07 5.96 -35.25
CA THR A 221 18.65 7.36 -35.13
C THR A 221 18.08 7.82 -33.77
N ARG A 222 18.64 8.92 -33.22
CA ARG A 222 17.90 9.94 -32.45
C ARG A 222 18.26 11.33 -33.00
N PRO A 223 17.29 12.25 -33.20
CA PRO A 223 17.58 13.61 -33.65
C PRO A 223 17.42 14.58 -32.47
N PHE A 224 18.48 14.90 -31.73
CA PHE A 224 18.49 16.12 -30.92
C PHE A 224 19.88 16.76 -30.96
N GLY A 225 19.92 17.96 -31.55
CA GLY A 225 21.11 18.76 -31.73
C GLY A 225 21.68 19.29 -30.42
N VAL A 226 23.00 19.38 -30.38
CA VAL A 226 23.78 19.91 -29.27
C VAL A 226 23.58 21.43 -29.18
N VAL A 227 23.02 21.91 -28.07
CA VAL A 227 23.16 23.30 -27.64
C VAL A 227 24.22 23.31 -26.53
N HIS A 228 25.35 23.96 -26.78
CA HIS A 228 26.40 24.15 -25.78
C HIS A 228 26.04 25.34 -24.88
N GLY A 229 26.12 25.10 -23.57
CA GLY A 229 26.14 26.14 -22.55
C GLY A 229 25.03 25.96 -21.51
N GLN A 230 25.31 25.24 -20.43
CA GLN A 230 24.64 25.43 -19.15
C GLN A 230 25.54 24.89 -18.02
N GLU A 231 25.71 25.72 -17.00
CA GLU A 231 26.36 25.38 -15.73
C GLU A 231 25.62 24.19 -15.11
N PHE A 232 26.35 23.14 -14.76
CA PHE A 232 25.78 22.04 -13.99
C PHE A 232 25.58 22.51 -12.56
N THR A 233 24.34 22.82 -12.18
CA THR A 233 23.95 22.80 -10.78
C THR A 233 23.92 21.34 -10.36
N GLU A 234 24.87 20.93 -9.53
CA GLU A 234 24.97 19.58 -9.00
C GLU A 234 23.85 19.38 -7.96
N ILE A 235 22.62 19.13 -8.41
CA ILE A 235 21.54 18.68 -7.53
C ILE A 235 21.77 17.19 -7.28
N SER A 236 22.28 16.88 -6.10
CA SER A 236 22.54 15.54 -5.60
C SER A 236 21.24 14.86 -5.15
N THR A 237 20.40 14.39 -6.08
CA THR A 237 19.20 13.62 -5.68
C THR A 237 18.76 12.61 -6.73
N TYR A 238 19.21 11.35 -6.64
CA TYR A 238 18.47 10.21 -7.19
C TYR A 238 18.63 8.98 -6.29
N ASN A 239 18.26 9.13 -5.02
CA ASN A 239 18.03 8.02 -4.10
C ASN A 239 16.55 7.93 -3.71
N ASN A 240 15.66 8.53 -4.51
CA ASN A 240 14.25 8.68 -4.17
C ASN A 240 13.38 8.66 -5.41
N LEU A 241 12.10 8.44 -5.17
CA LEU A 241 11.01 8.56 -6.13
C LEU A 241 10.81 10.02 -6.56
N ASP A 242 10.12 10.22 -7.67
CA ASP A 242 9.73 11.54 -8.19
C ASP A 242 8.94 12.29 -7.10
N PRO A 243 9.29 13.54 -6.75
CA PRO A 243 8.56 14.33 -5.75
C PRO A 243 7.04 14.46 -5.99
N ASP A 244 6.60 14.36 -7.25
CA ASP A 244 5.19 14.40 -7.63
C ASP A 244 4.55 13.02 -7.77
N SER A 245 5.29 11.95 -7.48
CA SER A 245 4.79 10.58 -7.49
C SER A 245 3.52 10.43 -6.67
N ARG A 246 2.57 9.65 -7.20
CA ARG A 246 1.34 9.27 -6.48
C ARG A 246 1.63 8.45 -5.23
N PHE A 247 2.80 7.83 -5.13
CA PHE A 247 3.28 7.16 -3.92
C PHE A 247 3.15 8.07 -2.69
N TYR A 248 3.58 9.34 -2.80
CA TYR A 248 3.54 10.31 -1.73
C TYR A 248 2.14 10.88 -1.43
N GLN A 249 1.15 10.59 -2.28
CA GLN A 249 -0.22 11.08 -2.14
C GLN A 249 -1.10 10.10 -1.35
N THR A 250 -0.57 8.93 -0.99
CA THR A 250 -1.25 7.91 -0.19
C THR A 250 -1.76 8.47 1.14
N SER A 251 -2.97 8.10 1.57
CA SER A 251 -3.54 8.62 2.82
C SER A 251 -2.80 8.12 4.08
N ILE A 252 -2.49 6.82 4.13
CA ILE A 252 -1.77 6.16 5.24
C ILE A 252 -0.58 5.38 4.67
N MET A 253 0.63 5.65 5.18
CA MET A 253 1.87 5.01 4.73
C MET A 253 2.58 4.27 5.86
N HIS A 254 2.93 3.01 5.64
CA HIS A 254 3.80 2.19 6.48
C HIS A 254 5.06 1.80 5.72
N ILE A 255 6.23 2.00 6.31
CA ILE A 255 7.51 1.63 5.70
C ILE A 255 8.38 0.96 6.75
N TYR A 256 8.85 -0.26 6.50
CA TYR A 256 9.64 -1.05 7.45
C TYR A 256 10.84 -1.70 6.77
N GLY A 257 12.05 -1.46 7.27
CA GLY A 257 13.25 -2.08 6.70
C GLY A 257 13.53 -1.65 5.25
N SER A 258 13.12 -0.43 4.89
CA SER A 258 13.27 0.15 3.55
C SER A 258 13.98 1.51 3.64
N PRO A 259 15.28 1.50 3.97
CA PRO A 259 15.97 2.67 4.51
C PRO A 259 16.01 3.90 3.60
N LEU A 260 15.99 3.69 2.29
CA LEU A 260 16.12 4.76 1.29
C LEU A 260 14.81 5.52 1.02
N LEU A 261 13.65 4.97 1.39
CA LEU A 261 12.36 5.63 1.14
C LEU A 261 12.05 6.72 2.19
N GLY A 262 12.63 6.62 3.39
CA GLY A 262 12.31 7.52 4.51
C GLY A 262 12.53 9.00 4.23
N THR A 263 13.67 9.36 3.63
CA THR A 263 13.98 10.76 3.28
C THR A 263 12.95 11.34 2.30
N GLY A 264 12.39 10.52 1.41
CA GLY A 264 11.40 10.98 0.42
C GLY A 264 10.07 11.32 1.05
N MET A 265 9.66 10.48 2.01
CA MET A 265 8.48 10.71 2.81
C MET A 265 8.57 12.04 3.58
N LEU A 266 9.71 12.32 4.21
CA LEU A 266 9.91 13.57 4.94
C LEU A 266 9.91 14.84 4.07
N ARG A 267 10.08 14.70 2.75
CA ARG A 267 10.14 15.84 1.83
C ARG A 267 8.85 16.02 1.04
N ASN A 268 8.20 14.92 0.67
CA ASN A 268 7.19 14.94 -0.38
C ASN A 268 5.82 14.42 0.06
N PHE A 269 5.69 13.83 1.25
CA PHE A 269 4.43 13.22 1.68
C PHE A 269 3.28 14.23 1.79
N LYS A 270 2.14 13.86 1.20
CA LYS A 270 0.90 14.67 1.14
C LYS A 270 -0.28 13.99 1.87
N GLY A 271 -0.04 12.81 2.46
CA GLY A 271 -1.04 12.04 3.20
C GLY A 271 -1.30 12.53 4.62
N THR A 272 -1.99 11.69 5.39
CA THR A 272 -2.45 12.02 6.74
C THR A 272 -1.67 11.32 7.84
N ARG A 273 -1.17 10.10 7.58
CA ARG A 273 -0.48 9.28 8.58
C ARG A 273 0.70 8.56 7.94
N ALA A 274 1.87 8.63 8.56
CA ALA A 274 3.05 7.91 8.12
C ALA A 274 3.80 7.27 9.29
N PHE A 275 4.18 6.00 9.14
CA PHE A 275 4.93 5.22 10.09
C PHE A 275 6.13 4.61 9.37
N ILE A 276 7.33 4.99 9.78
CA ILE A 276 8.56 4.63 9.08
C ILE A 276 9.55 4.07 10.10
N ASP A 277 9.88 2.78 10.01
CA ASP A 277 10.93 2.14 10.81
C ASP A 277 12.15 1.81 9.95
N ASP A 278 13.31 1.81 10.60
CA ASP A 278 14.62 1.48 10.03
C ASP A 278 14.98 2.32 8.81
N SER A 279 14.85 3.65 8.96
CA SER A 279 15.11 4.61 7.87
C SER A 279 16.47 5.31 7.98
N HIS A 280 17.10 5.60 6.82
CA HIS A 280 18.34 6.39 6.73
C HIS A 280 18.03 7.91 6.75
N ILE A 281 17.33 8.34 7.78
CA ILE A 281 16.98 9.75 7.98
C ILE A 281 18.07 10.43 8.81
N ASN A 282 18.46 11.64 8.40
CA ASN A 282 19.41 12.46 9.15
C ASN A 282 18.69 13.64 9.84
N GLU A 283 19.42 14.32 10.71
CA GLU A 283 18.92 15.42 11.54
C GLU A 283 18.44 16.63 10.71
N GLU A 284 19.06 16.89 9.55
CA GLU A 284 18.66 18.02 8.69
C GLU A 284 17.32 17.75 7.99
N ASP A 285 17.02 16.50 7.61
CA ASP A 285 15.72 16.12 7.04
C ASP A 285 14.57 16.41 8.05
N ILE A 286 14.80 16.14 9.34
CA ILE A 286 13.83 16.44 10.41
C ILE A 286 13.69 17.95 10.63
N ILE A 287 14.80 18.70 10.62
CA ILE A 287 14.79 20.17 10.76
C ILE A 287 14.03 20.80 9.57
N GLU A 288 14.26 20.32 8.35
CA GLU A 288 13.55 20.78 7.16
C GLU A 288 12.04 20.50 7.27
N PHE A 289 11.67 19.28 7.67
CA PHE A 289 10.28 18.91 7.91
C PHE A 289 9.59 19.86 8.91
N LEU A 290 10.20 20.06 10.08
CA LEU A 290 9.65 20.94 11.12
C LEU A 290 9.47 22.38 10.60
N ASN A 291 10.48 22.92 9.93
CA ASN A 291 10.44 24.28 9.39
C ASN A 291 9.34 24.44 8.33
N ARG A 292 9.22 23.49 7.39
CA ARG A 292 8.18 23.51 6.34
C ARG A 292 6.78 23.37 6.89
N TRP A 293 6.59 22.53 7.90
CA TRP A 293 5.30 22.43 8.57
C TRP A 293 4.97 23.75 9.28
N LYS A 294 5.93 24.33 10.02
CA LYS A 294 5.75 25.58 10.78
C LYS A 294 5.56 26.82 9.91
N SER A 295 6.20 26.87 8.73
CA SER A 295 5.99 27.93 7.72
C SER A 295 4.70 27.75 6.92
N ASN A 296 3.98 26.63 7.13
CA ASN A 296 2.81 26.23 6.36
C ASN A 296 3.11 25.97 4.87
N GLU A 297 4.36 25.67 4.52
CA GLU A 297 4.79 25.35 3.15
C GLU A 297 4.55 23.87 2.80
N GLY A 298 4.36 22.99 3.79
CA GLY A 298 4.07 21.58 3.56
C GLY A 298 3.35 20.88 4.71
N PHE A 299 2.91 19.64 4.46
CA PHE A 299 2.36 18.72 5.46
C PHE A 299 1.08 19.22 6.18
N GLN A 300 0.26 20.04 5.50
CA GLN A 300 -0.95 20.62 6.09
C GLN A 300 -2.01 19.56 6.43
N ARG A 301 -2.01 18.43 5.72
CA ARG A 301 -2.92 17.29 5.95
C ARG A 301 -2.38 16.27 6.96
N LEU A 302 -1.10 16.37 7.33
CA LEU A 302 -0.44 15.39 8.18
C LEU A 302 -0.97 15.49 9.61
N ARG A 303 -1.47 14.37 10.12
CA ARG A 303 -1.93 14.24 11.51
C ARG A 303 -0.96 13.44 12.36
N VAL A 304 -0.37 12.39 11.81
CA VAL A 304 0.54 11.51 12.54
C VAL A 304 1.77 11.21 11.70
N LEU A 305 2.94 11.39 12.29
CA LEU A 305 4.20 10.93 11.72
C LEU A 305 5.04 10.29 12.82
N TYR A 306 5.41 9.03 12.62
CA TYR A 306 6.36 8.33 13.46
C TYR A 306 7.53 7.87 12.59
N LEU A 307 8.73 8.12 13.08
CA LEU A 307 9.98 7.76 12.43
C LEU A 307 10.88 7.10 13.45
N LYS A 308 11.47 5.98 13.04
CA LYS A 308 12.58 5.37 13.72
C LYS A 308 13.76 5.25 12.76
N THR A 309 14.89 5.78 13.21
CA THR A 309 16.10 5.89 12.40
C THR A 309 17.00 4.68 12.63
N SER A 310 17.70 4.23 11.59
CA SER A 310 18.70 3.15 11.72
C SER A 310 19.99 3.62 12.41
N HIS A 311 20.16 4.94 12.53
CA HIS A 311 21.31 5.58 13.15
C HIS A 311 20.86 6.58 14.21
N GLN A 312 21.55 6.55 15.35
CA GLN A 312 21.30 7.44 16.47
C GLN A 312 21.47 8.91 16.08
N MET A 313 20.46 9.72 16.35
CA MET A 313 20.52 11.18 16.31
C MET A 313 21.38 11.66 17.49
N ARG A 314 22.48 12.36 17.19
CA ARG A 314 23.48 12.76 18.20
C ARG A 314 23.33 14.21 18.65
N ARG A 315 22.64 15.04 17.88
CA ARG A 315 22.48 16.48 18.13
C ARG A 315 21.01 16.84 18.32
N LEU A 316 20.34 16.16 19.25
CA LEU A 316 18.94 16.43 19.59
C LEU A 316 18.70 17.91 19.95
N CYS A 317 19.63 18.53 20.67
CA CYS A 317 19.56 19.96 21.00
C CYS A 317 19.59 20.86 19.76
N HIS A 318 20.38 20.50 18.74
CA HIS A 318 20.48 21.22 17.49
C HIS A 318 19.17 21.12 16.69
N ILE A 319 18.55 19.93 16.64
CA ILE A 319 17.24 19.73 16.02
C ILE A 319 16.20 20.60 16.71
N ARG A 320 16.14 20.57 18.04
CA ARG A 320 15.16 21.35 18.83
C ARG A 320 15.32 22.85 18.61
N VAL A 321 16.55 23.37 18.64
CA VAL A 321 16.83 24.80 18.46
C VAL A 321 16.53 25.25 17.03
N ARG A 322 17.01 24.51 16.01
CA ARG A 322 16.83 24.90 14.60
C ARG A 322 15.44 24.62 14.05
N GLY A 323 14.76 23.59 14.56
CA GLY A 323 13.33 23.40 14.33
C GLY A 323 12.49 24.43 15.09
N GLY A 324 13.05 25.09 16.11
CA GLY A 324 12.35 26.07 16.93
C GLY A 324 11.22 25.44 17.74
N VAL A 325 11.46 24.24 18.27
CA VAL A 325 10.56 23.50 19.17
C VAL A 325 10.67 24.11 20.57
N GLN A 326 9.54 24.49 21.16
CA GLN A 326 9.52 25.11 22.48
C GLN A 326 9.31 24.04 23.55
N TYR A 327 10.08 24.14 24.63
CA TYR A 327 9.96 23.21 25.73
C TYR A 327 8.76 23.58 26.61
N PHE A 328 7.72 22.76 26.54
CA PHE A 328 6.65 22.70 27.51
C PHE A 328 6.49 21.24 27.86
N GLU A 329 6.75 20.90 29.13
CA GLU A 329 6.53 19.56 29.65
C GLU A 329 5.01 19.34 29.69
N VAL A 330 4.51 18.38 28.93
CA VAL A 330 3.10 18.00 28.94
C VAL A 330 3.00 16.63 29.57
N ASP A 331 2.39 16.55 30.75
CA ASP A 331 2.31 15.32 31.53
C ASP A 331 1.34 14.29 30.90
N GLU A 332 0.32 14.72 30.15
CA GLU A 332 -0.69 13.81 29.57
C GLU A 332 -1.21 14.31 28.21
N ILE A 333 -1.04 13.52 27.14
CA ILE A 333 -1.70 13.72 25.84
C ILE A 333 -3.12 13.14 25.89
N PRO A 334 -4.13 13.78 25.25
CA PRO A 334 -5.49 13.24 25.15
C PRO A 334 -5.51 11.78 24.70
N MET A 335 -6.18 10.96 25.51
CA MET A 335 -6.09 9.50 25.57
C MET A 335 -6.74 8.75 24.40
N GLU A 336 -7.47 9.46 23.53
CA GLU A 336 -8.43 8.88 22.58
C GLU A 336 -7.80 8.24 21.33
N GLU A 337 -6.50 8.46 21.07
CA GLU A 337 -5.81 7.86 19.91
C GLU A 337 -4.72 6.83 20.29
N ARG A 338 -4.76 6.29 21.52
CA ARG A 338 -3.90 5.18 21.98
C ARG A 338 -4.06 3.88 21.16
N GLN A 339 -5.11 3.75 20.34
CA GLN A 339 -5.42 2.52 19.60
C GLN A 339 -4.77 2.42 18.22
N CYS A 340 -3.94 3.39 17.81
CA CYS A 340 -3.60 3.55 16.40
C CYS A 340 -2.12 3.34 16.04
N THR A 341 -1.26 2.89 16.97
CA THR A 341 0.16 2.67 16.69
C THR A 341 0.69 1.41 17.36
N MET A 342 1.36 0.55 16.60
CA MET A 342 2.09 -0.64 17.06
C MET A 342 3.42 -0.29 17.80
N TYR A 343 3.67 1.00 18.04
CA TYR A 343 4.96 1.55 18.47
C TYR A 343 4.90 2.12 19.88
N PRO A 344 5.95 1.90 20.71
CA PRO A 344 6.00 2.38 22.08
C PRO A 344 6.03 3.91 22.11
N TRP A 345 5.18 4.45 22.97
CA TRP A 345 5.04 5.87 23.30
C TRP A 345 6.36 6.50 23.74
N ALA A 346 6.68 7.63 23.12
CA ALA A 346 7.73 8.52 23.57
C ALA A 346 7.34 9.16 24.92
N LEU A 347 8.33 9.38 25.79
CA LEU A 347 8.06 9.88 27.16
C LEU A 347 8.09 11.40 27.26
N ASN A 348 8.60 12.10 26.23
CA ASN A 348 8.98 13.51 26.32
C ASN A 348 8.43 14.34 25.15
N TYR A 349 7.12 14.56 25.11
CA TYR A 349 6.52 15.41 24.10
C TYR A 349 6.71 16.91 24.40
N GLN A 350 6.92 17.69 23.34
CA GLN A 350 7.08 19.13 23.34
C GLN A 350 6.02 19.75 22.42
N LEU A 351 5.54 20.94 22.75
CA LEU A 351 4.57 21.65 21.93
C LEU A 351 5.25 22.39 20.77
N TYR A 352 4.65 22.26 19.59
CA TYR A 352 5.10 22.89 18.37
C TYR A 352 3.96 23.60 17.68
N VAL A 353 4.01 24.93 17.66
CA VAL A 353 2.90 25.79 17.21
C VAL A 353 3.21 26.38 15.82
N ARG A 354 2.27 26.20 14.90
CA ARG A 354 2.25 26.84 13.59
C ARG A 354 1.59 28.21 13.71
N ARG A 355 2.34 29.27 13.43
CA ARG A 355 1.87 30.65 13.65
C ARG A 355 0.73 31.09 12.73
N VAL A 356 0.64 30.47 11.55
CA VAL A 356 -0.29 30.90 10.48
C VAL A 356 -1.74 30.64 10.87
N ASP A 357 -2.02 29.49 11.48
CA ASP A 357 -3.37 29.04 11.82
C ASP A 357 -3.53 28.64 13.30
N GLY A 358 -2.47 28.76 14.10
CA GLY A 358 -2.49 28.39 15.51
C GLY A 358 -2.48 26.88 15.74
N ALA A 359 -2.29 26.05 14.71
CA ALA A 359 -2.27 24.61 14.85
C ALA A 359 -1.15 24.16 15.80
N VAL A 360 -1.46 23.23 16.70
CA VAL A 360 -0.55 22.73 17.73
C VAL A 360 -0.24 21.26 17.47
N ALA A 361 1.05 20.95 17.38
CA ALA A 361 1.54 19.58 17.30
C ALA A 361 2.34 19.21 18.55
N TYR A 362 2.19 17.96 18.98
CA TYR A 362 3.05 17.30 19.95
C TYR A 362 4.22 16.65 19.22
N VAL A 363 5.44 17.03 19.59
CA VAL A 363 6.67 16.54 18.97
C VAL A 363 7.53 15.88 20.03
N SER A 364 7.92 14.62 19.81
CA SER A 364 8.97 13.99 20.59
C SER A 364 10.19 13.74 19.70
N ILE A 365 11.36 14.06 20.24
CA ILE A 365 12.66 13.86 19.58
C ILE A 365 13.57 13.16 20.58
N GLU A 366 13.76 11.87 20.37
CA GLU A 366 14.59 10.97 21.16
C GLU A 366 15.81 10.53 20.33
N GLU A 367 16.65 9.66 20.89
CA GLU A 367 17.92 9.28 20.24
C GLU A 367 17.73 8.52 18.92
N ASN A 368 16.68 7.70 18.79
CA ASN A 368 16.39 6.94 17.57
C ASN A 368 14.98 7.20 17.01
N ASP A 369 14.16 7.95 17.73
CA ASP A 369 12.74 8.09 17.46
C ASP A 369 12.37 9.56 17.30
N PHE A 370 11.58 9.85 16.27
CA PHE A 370 10.91 11.12 16.08
C PHE A 370 9.42 10.88 15.94
N SER A 371 8.63 11.54 16.78
CA SER A 371 7.17 11.47 16.75
C SER A 371 6.61 12.86 16.57
N PHE A 372 5.62 12.99 15.70
CA PHE A 372 4.87 14.20 15.45
C PHE A 372 3.38 13.85 15.42
N TYR A 373 2.59 14.57 16.21
CA TYR A 373 1.16 14.37 16.33
C TYR A 373 0.43 15.71 16.32
N LEU A 374 -0.47 15.92 15.37
CA LEU A 374 -1.30 17.11 15.31
C LEU A 374 -2.51 16.95 16.23
N GLN A 375 -2.66 17.84 17.20
CA GLN A 375 -3.82 17.84 18.08
C GLN A 375 -5.09 18.10 17.26
N ASN A 376 -6.11 17.26 17.41
CA ASN A 376 -7.44 17.60 16.92
C ASN A 376 -7.91 18.83 17.69
N LEU A 377 -8.08 19.96 16.99
CA LEU A 377 -9.08 20.94 17.42
C LEU A 377 -10.41 20.20 17.27
N ILE A 378 -10.89 19.64 18.39
CA ILE A 378 -12.24 19.10 18.46
C ILE A 378 -13.16 20.20 17.90
N ASP A 379 -14.02 19.83 16.94
CA ASP A 379 -14.94 20.74 16.27
C ASP A 379 -15.49 21.80 17.25
N GLU A 380 -15.30 23.07 16.94
CA GLU A 380 -15.86 24.21 17.71
C GLU A 380 -17.39 24.11 17.89
N GLU A 381 -18.07 23.21 17.15
CA GLU A 381 -19.49 22.91 17.34
C GLU A 381 -19.81 22.10 18.61
N SER A 382 -18.84 21.41 19.22
CA SER A 382 -19.06 20.61 20.43
C SER A 382 -19.02 21.41 21.75
N LEU A 383 -18.60 22.68 21.71
CA LEU A 383 -18.55 23.57 22.88
C LEU A 383 -19.71 24.59 22.95
N LEU A 384 -20.66 24.56 22.00
CA LEU A 384 -21.86 25.42 22.01
C LEU A 384 -23.14 24.72 22.49
N THR A 385 -23.04 23.57 23.14
CA THR A 385 -24.19 22.92 23.79
C THR A 385 -23.92 22.66 25.27
N ASN A 386 -23.72 23.73 26.03
CA ASN A 386 -24.01 23.77 27.46
C ASN A 386 -24.17 25.24 27.87
N ASP A 387 -25.32 25.83 27.53
CA ASP A 387 -25.93 26.94 28.26
C ASP A 387 -27.43 26.68 28.39
#